data_AF-A0A151Y426-F1
#
_entry.id   AF-A0A151Y426-F1
#
_cell.length_a   1.000
_cell.length_b   1.000
_cell.length_c   1.000
_cell.angle_alpha   90.00
_cell.angle_beta   90.00
_cell.angle_gamma   90.00
#
_symmetry.space_group_name_H-M   'P 1'
#
loop_
_entity.id
_entity.type
_entity.pdbx_description
1 polymer ?
#
loop_
_entity_poly.entity_id
_entity_poly.type
_entity_poly.pdbx_seq_one_letter_code
_entity_poly.pdbx_strand_id
1 'polypeptide(L)' 'MNLLNGWTIATAVNGDEIRVKIVPLKRKQRNVDGMSWVEVGKQVELESGKDCQFNFDGKSFYTGFNQLYRVCAA' A
#
# COMPACT_ATOMS: atom_id res chain seq x y z
N MET A 1 -0.69 -7.69 11.96
CA MET A 1 -1.02 -6.27 12.23
C MET A 1 -2.25 -5.89 11.44
N ASN A 2 -3.38 -5.64 12.11
CA ASN A 2 -4.62 -5.15 11.50
C ASN A 2 -4.56 -3.62 11.39
N LEU A 3 -3.84 -3.09 10.40
CA LEU A 3 -3.76 -1.65 10.10
C LEU A 3 -5.03 -1.11 9.40
N LEU A 4 -6.16 -1.81 9.51
CA LEU A 4 -7.29 -1.68 8.58
C LEU A 4 -8.21 -0.47 8.79
N ASN A 5 -7.99 0.38 9.80
CA ASN A 5 -9.00 1.35 10.21
C ASN A 5 -8.50 2.80 10.27
N GLY A 6 -7.61 3.25 9.37
CA GLY A 6 -7.30 4.69 9.30
C GLY A 6 -6.14 5.11 8.38
N TRP A 7 -5.92 6.43 8.37
CA TRP A 7 -4.71 7.06 7.85
C TRP A 7 -3.53 6.82 8.80
N THR A 8 -2.35 6.56 8.25
CA THR A 8 -1.08 6.44 8.95
C THR A 8 -0.02 7.33 8.30
N ILE A 9 1.16 7.44 8.92
CA ILE A 9 2.29 8.20 8.40
C ILE A 9 3.30 7.26 7.76
N ALA A 10 3.77 7.64 6.57
CA ALA A 10 4.92 7.04 5.93
C ALA A 10 6.04 8.07 5.82
N THR A 11 7.26 7.63 6.13
CA THR A 11 8.44 8.50 6.20
C THR A 11 9.45 8.11 5.12
N ALA A 12 9.99 9.09 4.42
CA ALA A 12 11.08 8.93 3.47
C ALA A 12 12.45 9.03 4.16
N VAL A 13 13.51 8.63 3.44
CA VAL A 13 14.89 8.64 3.98
C VAL A 13 15.41 10.03 4.33
N ASN A 14 14.85 11.08 3.73
CA ASN A 14 15.17 12.48 4.01
C ASN A 14 14.33 13.07 5.16
N GLY A 15 13.47 12.28 5.81
CA GLY A 15 12.57 12.72 6.88
C GLY A 15 11.24 13.32 6.40
N ASP A 16 10.97 13.33 5.09
CA ASP A 16 9.67 13.77 4.57
C ASP A 16 8.57 12.77 5.00
N GLU A 17 7.43 13.30 5.44
CA GLU A 17 6.32 12.53 5.98
C GLU A 17 5.05 12.77 5.19
N ILE A 18 4.40 11.68 4.80
CA ILE A 18 3.13 11.72 4.08
C ILE A 18 2.07 10.87 4.78
N ARG A 19 0.82 11.30 4.64
CA ARG A 19 -0.33 10.52 5.07
C ARG A 19 -0.70 9.50 4.01
N VAL A 20 -0.91 8.27 4.46
CA VAL A 20 -1.28 7.15 3.60
C VAL A 20 -2.28 6.24 4.27
N LYS A 21 -3.01 5.47 3.46
CA LYS A 21 -3.91 4.43 3.92
C LYS A 21 -3.47 3.08 3.36
N ILE A 22 -3.52 2.04 4.20
CA ILE A 22 -3.26 0.68 3.76
C ILE A 22 -4.58 0.05 3.32
N VAL A 23 -4.70 -0.29 2.04
CA VAL A 23 -5.91 -0.85 1.45
C VAL A 23 -5.64 -2.24 0.84
N PRO A 24 -6.67 -3.10 0.71
CA PRO A 24 -6.51 -4.38 0.02
C PRO A 24 -6.07 -4.20 -1.43
N LEU A 25 -5.03 -4.93 -1.85
CA LEU A 25 -4.70 -5.09 -3.27
C LEU A 25 -5.57 -6.21 -3.84
N LYS A 26 -6.53 -5.85 -4.68
CA LYS A 26 -7.40 -6.82 -5.36
C LYS A 26 -6.92 -7.03 -6.79
N ARG A 27 -6.84 -8.29 -7.23
CA ARG A 27 -6.59 -8.66 -8.63
C ARG A 27 -7.68 -9.58 -9.13
N LYS A 28 -7.96 -9.48 -10.42
CA LYS A 28 -8.89 -10.39 -11.09
C LYS A 28 -8.16 -11.72 -11.31
N GLN A 29 -8.73 -12.80 -10.78
CA GLN A 29 -8.17 -14.15 -10.88
C GLN A 29 -9.23 -15.14 -11.35
N ARG A 30 -8.77 -16.17 -12.06
CA ARG A 30 -9.61 -17.26 -12.54
C ARG A 30 -9.72 -18.33 -11.45
N ASN A 31 -10.95 -18.67 -11.10
CA ASN A 31 -11.30 -19.67 -10.10
C ASN A 31 -12.26 -20.69 -10.73
N VAL A 32 -12.67 -21.70 -9.96
CA VAL A 32 -13.59 -22.76 -10.42
C VAL A 32 -14.94 -22.17 -10.90
N ASP A 33 -15.39 -21.08 -10.29
CA ASP A 33 -16.65 -20.41 -10.64
C ASP A 33 -16.51 -19.33 -11.74
N GLY A 34 -15.35 -19.21 -12.38
CA GLY A 34 -15.10 -18.21 -13.43
C GLY A 34 -14.04 -17.18 -13.03
N MET A 35 -14.32 -15.87 -13.20
CA MET A 35 -13.39 -14.79 -12.86
C MET A 35 -13.91 -13.99 -11.68
N SER A 36 -13.10 -13.83 -10.63
CA SER A 36 -13.45 -13.04 -9.44
C SER A 36 -12.33 -12.09 -9.02
N TRP A 37 -12.68 -11.06 -8.23
CA TRP A 37 -11.70 -10.18 -7.60
C TRP A 37 -11.25 -10.78 -6.27
N VAL A 38 -9.99 -11.13 -6.17
CA VAL A 38 -9.40 -11.74 -4.99
C VAL A 38 -8.41 -10.76 -4.37
N GLU A 39 -8.45 -10.64 -3.04
CA GLU A 39 -7.41 -9.92 -2.31
C GLU A 39 -6.12 -10.74 -2.36
N VAL A 40 -5.08 -10.18 -2.99
CA VAL A 40 -3.78 -10.84 -3.18
C VAL A 40 -2.68 -10.22 -2.33
N GLY A 41 -3.03 -9.23 -1.51
CA GLY A 41 -2.09 -8.53 -0.65
C GLY A 41 -2.65 -7.18 -0.19
N LYS A 42 -1.74 -6.30 0.21
CA LYS A 42 -2.04 -4.92 0.57
C LYS A 42 -1.34 -3.96 -0.39
N GLN A 43 -1.84 -2.75 -0.48
CA GLN A 43 -1.21 -1.62 -1.17
C GLN A 43 -1.44 -0.34 -0.37
N VAL A 44 -0.85 0.74 -0.85
CA VAL A 44 -0.92 2.07 -0.24
C VAL A 44 -1.79 2.98 -1.11
N GLU A 45 -2.76 3.65 -0.51
CA GLU A 45 -3.52 4.75 -1.10
C GLU A 45 -2.99 6.07 -0.54
N LEU A 46 -2.61 7.00 -1.42
CA LEU A 46 -2.18 8.35 -1.06
C LEU A 46 -3.39 9.27 -0.84
N GLU A 47 -3.20 10.42 -0.19
CA GLU A 47 -4.27 11.45 -0.04
C GLU A 47 -4.84 11.93 -1.38
N SER A 48 -4.06 11.83 -2.46
CA SER A 48 -4.52 12.14 -3.82
C SER A 48 -5.47 11.09 -4.41
N GLY A 49 -5.68 9.96 -3.74
CA GLY A 49 -6.42 8.79 -4.24
C GLY A 49 -5.61 7.89 -5.17
N LYS A 50 -4.31 8.17 -5.37
CA LYS A 50 -3.41 7.31 -6.16
C LYS A 50 -2.98 6.09 -5.34
N ASP A 51 -3.06 4.92 -5.97
CA ASP A 51 -2.53 3.68 -5.41
C ASP A 51 -1.04 3.46 -5.73
N CYS A 52 -0.31 2.93 -4.75
CA CYS A 52 1.08 2.52 -4.81
C CYS A 52 1.21 1.10 -4.24
N GLN A 53 1.82 0.17 -4.98
CA GLN A 53 2.06 -1.18 -4.45
C GLN A 53 3.20 -1.15 -3.43
N PHE A 54 3.09 -1.99 -2.40
CA PHE A 54 4.22 -2.27 -1.53
C PHE A 54 5.32 -2.98 -2.30
N ASN A 55 6.56 -2.73 -1.88
CA ASN A 55 7.72 -3.53 -2.23
C ASN A 55 7.63 -4.90 -1.56
N PHE A 56 8.54 -5.80 -1.94
CA PHE A 56 8.57 -7.19 -1.44
C PHE A 56 8.70 -7.29 0.10
N ASP A 57 9.23 -6.26 0.76
CA ASP A 57 9.34 -6.21 2.22
C ASP A 57 8.01 -5.94 2.95
N GLY A 58 6.94 -5.62 2.21
CA GLY A 58 5.59 -5.40 2.74
C GLY A 58 5.40 -4.15 3.59
N LYS A 59 6.41 -3.27 3.65
CA LYS A 59 6.40 -2.08 4.52
C LYS A 59 6.91 -0.81 3.84
N SER A 60 7.53 -0.94 2.67
CA SER A 60 8.03 0.20 1.90
C SER A 60 7.37 0.28 0.52
N PHE A 61 7.31 1.46 -0.08
CA PHE A 61 6.71 1.70 -1.38
C PHE A 61 7.32 2.93 -2.05
N TYR A 62 7.17 3.03 -3.37
CA TYR A 62 7.63 4.19 -4.13
C TYR A 62 6.46 5.05 -4.61
N THR A 63 6.56 6.36 -4.43
CA THR A 63 5.61 7.33 -5.01
C THR A 63 6.03 7.79 -6.41
N GLY A 64 7.32 7.66 -6.71
CA GLY A 64 7.98 8.06 -7.95
C GLY A 64 9.45 7.60 -8.01
N PHE A 65 10.19 8.08 -9.01
CA PHE A 65 11.61 7.72 -9.19
C PHE A 65 12.44 8.17 -7.98
N ASN A 66 13.15 7.21 -7.36
CA ASN A 66 13.95 7.43 -6.15
C ASN A 66 13.20 8.03 -4.94
N GLN A 67 11.87 7.95 -4.91
CA GLN A 67 11.05 8.44 -3.80
C GLN A 67 10.53 7.27 -2.96
N LEU A 68 11.41 6.68 -2.14
CA LEU A 68 11.08 5.55 -1.26
C LEU A 68 10.52 6.04 0.08
N TYR A 69 9.34 5.53 0.43
CA TYR A 69 8.69 5.73 1.72
C TYR A 69 8.55 4.42 2.47
N ARG A 70 8.50 4.50 3.81
CA ARG A 70 8.27 3.37 4.70
C ARG A 70 7.12 3.70 5.63
N VAL A 71 6.19 2.77 5.79
CA VAL A 71 5.15 2.90 6.80
C VAL A 71 5.79 2.57 8.15
N CYS A 72 5.84 3.55 9.05
CA CYS A 72 6.27 3.30 10.42
C CYS A 72 5.18 2.46 11.12
N ALA A 73 5.55 1.26 11.55
CA ALA A 73 4.76 0.58 12.56
C ALA A 73 5.00 1.33 13.87
N ALA A 74 3.97 2.00 14.38
CA ALA A 74 3.96 2.44 15.76
C ALA A 74 4.00 1.22 16.70
#